data_AF-A0A2G5RTK0-F1
#
_entry.id   AF-A0A2G5RTK0-F1
#
_cell.length_a   1.000
_cell.length_b   1.000
_cell.length_c   1.000
_cell.angle_alpha   90.00
_cell.angle_beta   90.00
_cell.angle_gamma   90.00
#
_symmetry.space_group_name_H-M   'P 1'
#
loop_
_entity.id
_entity.type
_entity.pdbx_description
1 polymer ?
#
loop_
_entity_poly.entity_id
_entity_poly.type
_entity_poly.pdbx_seq_one_letter_code
_entity_poly.pdbx_strand_id
1 'polypeptide(L)'
;MEQLLQRIFDELAFLRANMATKEDVAMLKDDIRALESRVNHIEQTMATKDDIASIEQRMATKDDIASIEQRMATKDDIASIEQRMATKDDIASIEQRMATKDDIASIEQRMATKDDVVALQVGMRTLEHRVEHIEQTMATKEDVALVPAIREMVGQLMERMTVVELHVQEIPAMKQQIEQLSQQMEEGFEKIAHQETILQALSLRSIQQANDIHYLKTNAISTK
;
A
#
# COMPACT_ATOMS: atom_id res chain seq x y z
N MET A 1 -52.21 -102.88 117.69
CA MET A 1 -52.74 -101.55 117.34
C MET A 1 -51.62 -100.51 117.30
N GLU A 2 -50.70 -100.49 118.27
CA GLU A 2 -49.55 -99.55 118.34
C GLU A 2 -48.56 -99.61 117.16
N GLN A 3 -48.21 -100.78 116.65
CA GLN A 3 -47.24 -100.90 115.53
C GLN A 3 -47.74 -100.28 114.21
N LEU A 4 -49.05 -100.36 113.94
CA LEU A 4 -49.68 -99.73 112.79
C LEU A 4 -49.69 -98.20 112.93
N LEU A 5 -49.95 -97.70 114.14
CA LEU A 5 -49.89 -96.28 114.46
C LEU A 5 -48.48 -95.71 114.26
N GLN A 6 -47.45 -96.41 114.73
CA GLN A 6 -46.05 -95.98 114.56
C GLN A 6 -45.66 -95.88 113.08
N ARG A 7 -46.02 -96.90 112.28
CA ARG A 7 -45.77 -96.90 110.84
C ARG A 7 -46.48 -95.74 110.12
N ILE A 8 -47.70 -95.42 110.52
CA ILE A 8 -48.44 -94.26 109.98
C ILE A 8 -47.72 -92.96 110.33
N PHE A 9 -47.21 -92.80 111.55
CA PHE A 9 -46.44 -91.60 111.93
C PHE A 9 -45.13 -91.46 111.15
N ASP A 10 -44.41 -92.56 110.93
CA ASP A 10 -43.17 -92.56 110.15
C ASP A 10 -43.45 -92.23 108.67
N GLU A 11 -44.52 -92.79 108.08
CA GLU A 11 -44.95 -92.48 106.71
C GLU A 11 -45.44 -91.02 106.58
N LEU A 12 -46.14 -90.48 107.58
CA LEU A 12 -46.55 -89.07 107.62
C LEU A 12 -45.34 -88.12 107.76
N ALA A 13 -44.33 -88.50 108.54
CA ALA A 13 -43.09 -87.75 108.67
C ALA A 13 -42.31 -87.74 107.33
N PHE A 14 -42.25 -88.89 106.66
CA PHE A 14 -41.62 -89.01 105.33
C PHE A 14 -42.35 -88.20 104.26
N LEU A 15 -43.69 -88.22 104.26
CA LEU A 15 -44.52 -87.39 103.38
C LEU A 15 -44.28 -85.91 103.66
N ARG A 16 -44.23 -85.50 104.93
CA ARG A 16 -43.98 -84.11 105.33
C ARG A 16 -42.60 -83.61 104.91
N ALA A 17 -41.59 -84.48 104.90
CA ALA A 17 -40.23 -84.14 104.50
C ALA A 17 -40.05 -84.01 102.97
N ASN A 18 -40.87 -84.69 102.17
CA ASN A 18 -40.73 -84.73 100.70
C ASN A 18 -41.85 -84.01 99.94
N MET A 19 -42.91 -83.58 100.62
CA MET A 19 -43.95 -82.80 99.98
C MET A 19 -43.50 -81.37 99.77
N ALA A 20 -43.79 -80.84 98.58
CA ALA A 20 -43.71 -79.41 98.35
C ALA A 20 -44.62 -78.70 99.34
N THR A 21 -44.08 -77.71 100.03
CA THR A 21 -44.82 -76.84 100.91
C THR A 21 -45.54 -75.76 100.09
N LYS A 22 -46.48 -75.06 100.73
CA LYS A 22 -47.10 -73.89 100.12
C LYS A 22 -46.08 -72.79 99.80
N GLU A 23 -44.97 -72.74 100.53
CA GLU A 23 -43.89 -71.77 100.31
C GLU A 23 -43.12 -72.08 99.03
N ASP A 24 -42.80 -73.35 98.76
CA ASP A 24 -42.13 -73.77 97.52
C ASP A 24 -42.97 -73.40 96.29
N VAL A 25 -44.29 -73.57 96.39
CA VAL A 25 -45.23 -73.16 95.34
C VAL A 25 -45.30 -71.64 95.19
N ALA A 26 -45.19 -70.89 96.29
CA ALA A 26 -45.17 -69.43 96.25
C ALA A 26 -43.90 -68.90 95.58
N MET A 27 -42.72 -69.46 95.91
CA MET A 27 -41.45 -69.12 95.27
C MET A 27 -41.46 -69.39 93.77
N LEU A 28 -41.92 -70.57 93.34
CA LEU A 28 -42.03 -70.89 91.92
C LEU A 28 -42.94 -69.90 91.18
N LYS A 29 -44.02 -69.43 91.82
CA LYS A 29 -44.91 -68.43 91.24
C LYS A 29 -44.22 -67.09 91.03
N ASP A 30 -43.35 -66.69 91.95
CA ASP A 30 -42.58 -65.44 91.83
C ASP A 30 -41.46 -65.56 90.78
N ASP A 31 -40.80 -66.72 90.67
CA ASP A 31 -39.85 -67.00 89.59
C ASP A 31 -40.53 -66.97 88.21
N ILE A 32 -41.74 -67.55 88.11
CA ILE A 32 -42.54 -67.49 86.88
C ILE A 32 -42.87 -66.04 86.52
N ARG A 33 -43.28 -65.21 87.49
CA ARG A 33 -43.54 -63.78 87.25
C ARG A 33 -42.28 -63.03 86.80
N ALA A 34 -41.13 -63.32 87.40
CA ALA A 34 -39.86 -62.73 87.01
C ALA A 34 -39.45 -63.14 85.60
N LEU A 35 -39.69 -64.40 85.22
CA LEU A 35 -39.44 -64.90 83.88
C LEU A 35 -40.38 -64.26 82.86
N GLU A 36 -41.68 -64.16 83.17
CA GLU A 36 -42.68 -63.46 82.34
C GLU A 36 -42.25 -62.00 82.10
N SER A 37 -41.80 -61.30 83.15
CA SER A 37 -41.29 -59.93 83.01
C SER A 37 -40.07 -59.84 82.10
N ARG A 38 -39.12 -60.78 82.20
CA ARG A 38 -37.93 -60.82 81.33
C ARG A 38 -38.26 -61.15 79.89
N VAL A 39 -39.17 -62.10 79.66
CA VAL A 39 -39.64 -62.46 78.31
C VAL A 39 -40.32 -61.27 77.66
N ASN A 40 -41.24 -60.60 78.37
CA ASN A 40 -41.89 -59.38 77.89
C ASN A 40 -40.87 -58.28 77.55
N HIS A 41 -39.82 -58.10 78.35
CA HIS A 41 -38.78 -57.12 78.06
C HIS A 41 -37.96 -57.46 76.81
N ILE A 42 -37.63 -58.74 76.60
CA ILE A 42 -36.95 -59.21 75.40
C ILE A 42 -37.83 -58.98 74.18
N GLU A 43 -39.12 -59.33 74.24
CA GLU A 43 -40.08 -59.12 73.15
C GLU A 43 -40.22 -57.63 72.78
N GLN A 44 -40.14 -56.72 73.77
CA GLN A 44 -40.19 -55.27 73.53
C GLN A 44 -38.89 -54.67 72.99
N THR A 45 -37.74 -55.33 73.15
CA THR A 45 -36.42 -54.75 72.80
C THR A 45 -35.72 -55.47 71.66
N MET A 46 -36.15 -56.69 71.32
CA MET A 46 -35.61 -57.41 70.19
C MET A 46 -36.04 -56.77 68.88
N ALA A 47 -35.09 -56.63 67.94
CA ALA A 47 -35.43 -56.27 66.57
C ALA A 47 -36.29 -57.38 65.96
N THR A 48 -37.37 -56.98 65.31
CA THR A 48 -38.20 -57.89 64.53
C THR A 48 -37.53 -58.22 63.20
N LYS A 49 -38.03 -59.25 62.52
CA LYS A 49 -37.58 -59.56 61.14
C LYS A 49 -37.85 -58.41 60.18
N ASP A 50 -38.94 -57.68 60.39
CA ASP A 50 -39.32 -56.53 59.56
C ASP A 50 -38.37 -55.35 59.78
N ASP A 51 -37.91 -55.13 61.01
CA ASP A 51 -36.88 -54.13 61.32
C ASP A 51 -35.56 -54.43 60.58
N ILE A 52 -35.13 -55.69 60.60
CA ILE A 52 -33.91 -56.14 59.91
C ILE A 52 -34.06 -55.96 58.39
N ALA A 53 -35.20 -56.38 57.82
CA ALA A 53 -35.46 -56.23 56.38
C ALA A 53 -35.51 -54.74 55.96
N SER A 54 -36.08 -53.86 56.79
CA SER A 54 -36.11 -52.41 56.53
C SER A 54 -34.70 -51.80 56.56
N ILE A 55 -33.85 -52.22 57.51
CA ILE A 55 -32.44 -51.79 57.57
C ILE A 55 -31.69 -52.25 56.32
N GLU A 56 -31.85 -53.51 55.91
CA GLU A 56 -31.20 -54.05 54.70
C GLU A 56 -31.60 -53.28 53.43
N GLN A 57 -32.87 -52.88 53.29
CA GLN A 57 -33.33 -52.09 52.15
C GLN A 57 -32.79 -50.66 52.12
N ARG A 58 -32.49 -50.07 53.29
CA ARG A 58 -32.03 -48.67 53.40
C ARG A 58 -30.52 -48.52 53.38
N MET A 59 -29.80 -49.60 53.68
CA MET A 59 -28.35 -49.56 53.74
C MET A 59 -27.78 -49.64 52.32
N ALA A 60 -26.82 -48.76 52.02
CA ALA A 60 -26.08 -48.85 50.77
C ALA A 60 -25.39 -50.21 50.68
N THR A 61 -25.56 -50.87 49.56
CA THR A 61 -24.94 -52.15 49.27
C THR A 61 -23.50 -51.94 48.80
N LYS A 62 -22.72 -53.03 48.75
CA LYS A 62 -21.39 -53.00 48.15
C LYS A 62 -21.45 -52.61 46.66
N ASP A 63 -22.52 -52.98 45.97
CA ASP A 63 -22.71 -52.66 44.56
C ASP A 63 -22.98 -51.16 44.36
N ASP A 64 -23.71 -50.53 45.28
CA ASP A 64 -23.91 -49.07 45.27
C ASP A 64 -22.58 -48.32 45.41
N ILE A 65 -21.72 -48.78 46.33
CA ILE A 65 -20.39 -48.19 46.55
C ILE A 65 -19.52 -48.40 45.30
N ALA A 66 -19.50 -49.59 44.72
CA ALA A 66 -18.74 -49.88 43.50
C ALA A 66 -19.21 -49.04 42.30
N SER A 67 -20.52 -48.82 42.16
CA SER A 67 -21.10 -47.96 41.13
C SER A 67 -20.69 -46.50 41.29
N ILE A 68 -20.65 -45.99 42.53
CA ILE A 68 -20.16 -44.64 42.83
C ILE A 68 -18.68 -44.52 42.46
N GLU A 69 -17.84 -45.48 42.87
CA GLU A 69 -16.41 -45.48 42.55
C GLU A 69 -16.14 -45.45 41.05
N GLN A 70 -16.90 -46.21 40.25
CA GLN A 70 -16.78 -46.21 38.79
C GLN A 70 -17.20 -44.89 38.13
N ARG A 71 -18.10 -44.13 38.75
CA ARG A 71 -18.59 -42.84 38.22
C ARG A 71 -17.74 -41.66 38.64
N MET A 72 -16.94 -41.81 39.68
CA MET A 72 -16.06 -40.75 40.16
C MET A 72 -14.88 -40.58 39.20
N ALA A 73 -14.55 -39.33 38.90
CA ALA A 73 -13.33 -39.02 38.17
C ALA A 73 -12.13 -39.58 38.94
N THR A 74 -11.29 -40.32 38.24
CA THR A 74 -10.07 -40.88 38.77
C THR A 74 -8.96 -39.83 38.78
N LYS A 75 -7.85 -40.14 39.45
CA LYS A 75 -6.65 -39.29 39.38
C LYS A 75 -6.11 -39.18 37.97
N ASP A 76 -6.25 -40.22 37.16
CA ASP A 76 -5.79 -40.23 35.77
C ASP A 76 -6.65 -39.31 34.90
N ASP A 77 -7.96 -39.25 35.14
CA ASP A 77 -8.86 -38.31 34.47
C ASP A 77 -8.47 -36.86 34.75
N ILE A 78 -8.16 -36.55 36.01
CA ILE A 78 -7.73 -35.20 36.42
C ILE A 78 -6.37 -34.86 35.79
N ALA A 79 -5.41 -35.79 35.81
CA ALA A 79 -4.10 -35.58 35.21
C ALA A 79 -4.19 -35.36 33.68
N SER A 80 -5.08 -36.10 33.00
CA SER A 80 -5.34 -35.91 31.57
C SER A 80 -5.93 -34.54 31.26
N ILE A 81 -6.84 -34.03 32.11
CA ILE A 81 -7.38 -32.68 31.98
C ILE A 81 -6.26 -31.64 32.16
N GLU A 82 -5.43 -31.77 33.20
CA GLU A 82 -4.32 -30.84 33.47
C GLU A 82 -3.33 -30.77 32.30
N GLN A 83 -3.00 -31.90 31.67
CA GLN A 83 -2.11 -31.93 30.50
C GLN A 83 -2.70 -31.27 29.26
N ARG A 84 -4.03 -31.26 29.12
CA ARG A 84 -4.72 -30.65 27.97
C ARG A 84 -4.99 -29.17 28.14
N MET A 85 -4.97 -28.68 29.37
CA MET A 85 -5.19 -27.27 29.64
C MET A 85 -3.96 -26.47 29.25
N ALA A 86 -4.19 -25.33 28.59
CA ALA A 86 -3.12 -24.38 28.32
C ALA A 86 -2.49 -23.95 29.65
N THR A 87 -1.16 -24.04 29.71
CA THR A 87 -0.38 -23.61 30.85
C THR A 87 -0.18 -22.09 30.83
N LYS A 88 0.32 -21.54 31.93
CA LYS A 88 0.73 -20.13 31.97
C LYS A 88 1.84 -19.82 30.98
N ASP A 89 2.72 -20.78 30.71
CA ASP A 89 3.82 -20.63 29.77
C ASP A 89 3.31 -20.57 28.33
N ASP A 90 2.27 -21.36 27.99
CA ASP A 90 1.60 -21.28 26.69
C ASP A 90 1.00 -19.90 26.46
N ILE A 91 0.30 -19.35 27.46
CA ILE A 91 -0.31 -18.01 27.39
C ILE A 91 0.77 -16.94 27.24
N ALA A 92 1.85 -17.00 28.04
CA ALA A 92 2.96 -16.06 27.94
C ALA A 92 3.66 -16.10 26.57
N SER A 93 3.82 -17.29 25.99
CA SER A 93 4.36 -17.47 24.64
C SER A 93 3.46 -16.83 23.58
N ILE A 94 2.14 -16.97 23.70
CA ILE A 94 1.17 -16.31 22.81
C ILE A 94 1.27 -14.78 22.93
N GLU A 95 1.31 -14.24 24.16
CA GLU A 95 1.43 -12.81 24.42
C GLU A 95 2.72 -12.21 23.85
N GLN A 96 3.83 -12.93 23.90
CA GLN A 96 5.10 -12.48 23.31
C GLN A 96 5.10 -12.51 21.77
N ARG A 97 4.32 -13.41 21.16
CA ARG A 97 4.30 -13.60 19.70
C ARG A 97 3.25 -12.76 19.00
N MET A 98 2.20 -12.35 19.71
CA MET A 98 1.13 -11.58 19.10
C MET A 98 1.59 -10.15 18.82
N ALA A 99 1.23 -9.64 17.64
CA ALA A 99 1.46 -8.24 17.32
C ALA A 99 0.68 -7.38 18.32
N THR A 100 1.36 -6.38 18.87
CA THR A 100 0.77 -5.39 19.75
C THR A 100 0.10 -4.28 18.93
N LYS A 101 -0.69 -3.44 19.61
CA LYS A 101 -1.26 -2.25 18.96
C LYS A 101 -0.17 -1.29 18.47
N ASP A 102 0.96 -1.23 19.18
CA ASP A 102 2.07 -0.36 18.82
C ASP A 102 2.78 -0.86 17.56
N ASP A 103 2.90 -2.19 17.39
CA ASP A 103 3.43 -2.79 16.15
C ASP A 103 2.56 -2.42 14.95
N ILE A 104 1.23 -2.51 15.10
CA ILE A 104 0.27 -2.15 14.05
C ILE A 104 0.36 -0.65 13.73
N ALA A 105 0.40 0.21 14.75
CA ALA A 105 0.52 1.65 14.55
C ALA A 105 1.84 2.03 13.85
N SER A 106 2.95 1.35 14.18
CA SER A 106 4.23 1.56 13.51
C SER A 106 4.18 1.16 12.04
N ILE A 107 3.51 0.05 11.72
CA ILE A 107 3.29 -0.39 10.33
C ILE A 107 2.45 0.65 9.58
N GLU A 108 1.33 1.11 10.16
CA GLU A 108 0.46 2.11 9.55
C GLU A 108 1.19 3.42 9.25
N GLN A 109 2.07 3.89 10.15
CA GLN A 109 2.87 5.10 9.90
C GLN A 109 3.94 4.93 8.81
N ARG A 110 4.44 3.71 8.61
CA ARG A 110 5.48 3.43 7.61
C ARG A 110 4.92 3.13 6.22
N MET A 111 3.66 2.72 6.14
CA MET A 111 3.03 2.40 4.87
C MET A 111 2.66 3.68 4.12
N ALA A 112 2.92 3.68 2.81
CA ALA A 112 2.41 4.72 1.94
C ALA A 112 0.89 4.76 2.05
N THR A 113 0.37 5.95 2.30
CA THR A 113 -1.06 6.19 2.38
C THR A 113 -1.66 6.24 0.98
N LYS A 114 -3.00 6.17 0.91
CA LYS A 114 -3.71 6.38 -0.36
C LYS A 114 -3.42 7.77 -0.93
N ASP A 115 -3.23 8.77 -0.08
CA ASP A 115 -2.96 10.15 -0.49
C ASP A 115 -1.58 10.28 -1.12
N ASP A 116 -0.57 9.56 -0.59
CA ASP A 116 0.77 9.51 -1.20
C ASP A 116 0.72 8.94 -2.61
N VAL A 117 -0.07 7.88 -2.83
CA VAL A 117 -0.26 7.28 -4.15
C VAL A 117 -0.97 8.23 -5.11
N VAL A 118 -2.00 8.95 -4.64
CA VAL A 118 -2.70 9.96 -5.45
C VAL A 118 -1.76 11.11 -5.82
N ALA A 119 -0.95 11.59 -4.89
CA ALA A 119 0.03 12.65 -5.15
C ALA A 119 1.05 12.21 -6.22
N LEU A 120 1.54 10.97 -6.14
CA LEU A 120 2.44 10.39 -7.16
C LEU A 120 1.77 10.30 -8.54
N GLN A 121 0.51 9.88 -8.61
CA GLN A 121 -0.23 9.81 -9.87
C GLN A 121 -0.40 11.19 -10.52
N VAL A 122 -0.71 12.22 -9.73
CA VAL A 122 -0.80 13.61 -10.21
C VAL A 122 0.56 14.11 -10.70
N GLY A 123 1.63 13.83 -9.93
CA GLY A 123 3.00 14.13 -10.34
C GLY A 123 3.38 13.46 -11.66
N MET A 124 3.00 12.19 -11.84
CA MET A 124 3.28 11.43 -13.06
C MET A 124 2.55 12.02 -14.27
N ARG A 125 1.26 12.34 -14.16
CA ARG A 125 0.51 13.02 -15.24
C ARG A 125 1.11 14.37 -15.61
N THR A 126 1.56 15.13 -14.61
CA THR A 126 2.22 16.42 -14.85
C THR A 126 3.51 16.24 -15.61
N LEU A 127 4.28 15.19 -15.28
CA LEU A 127 5.51 14.87 -15.99
C LEU A 127 5.23 14.39 -17.42
N GLU A 128 4.21 13.56 -17.63
CA GLU A 128 3.78 13.10 -18.96
C GLU A 128 3.47 14.29 -19.88
N HIS A 129 2.66 15.25 -19.40
CA HIS A 129 2.37 16.46 -20.18
C HIS A 129 3.60 17.30 -20.48
N ARG A 130 4.55 17.39 -19.55
CA ARG A 130 5.81 18.12 -19.77
C ARG A 130 6.69 17.42 -20.80
N VAL A 131 6.76 16.10 -20.77
CA VAL A 131 7.51 15.30 -21.74
C VAL A 131 6.89 15.46 -23.12
N GLU A 132 5.57 15.34 -23.24
CA GLU A 132 4.85 15.55 -24.50
C GLU A 132 5.13 16.95 -25.09
N HIS A 133 5.10 17.99 -24.25
CA HIS A 133 5.41 19.35 -24.71
C HIS A 133 6.87 19.50 -25.17
N ILE A 134 7.81 18.87 -24.49
CA ILE A 134 9.23 18.88 -24.90
C ILE A 134 9.38 18.16 -26.24
N GLU A 135 8.76 16.99 -26.41
CA GLU A 135 8.80 16.22 -27.66
C GLU A 135 8.25 17.02 -28.84
N GLN A 136 7.21 17.83 -28.63
CA GLN A 136 6.63 18.68 -29.66
C GLN A 136 7.48 19.90 -30.04
N THR A 137 8.37 20.37 -29.15
CA THR A 137 9.08 21.64 -29.31
C THR A 137 10.59 21.50 -29.47
N MET A 138 11.15 20.35 -29.14
CA MET A 138 12.58 20.11 -29.24
C MET A 138 13.03 20.00 -30.70
N ALA A 139 14.19 20.57 -31.00
CA ALA A 139 14.86 20.31 -32.27
C ALA A 139 15.24 18.83 -32.37
N THR A 140 14.92 18.23 -33.51
CA THR A 140 15.28 16.85 -33.81
C THR A 140 16.74 16.76 -34.25
N LYS A 141 17.27 15.54 -34.31
CA LYS A 141 18.60 15.30 -34.86
C LYS A 141 18.71 15.74 -36.32
N GLU A 142 17.62 15.67 -37.08
CA GLU A 142 17.57 16.11 -38.47
C GLU A 142 17.68 17.63 -38.56
N ASP A 143 16.96 18.37 -37.72
CA ASP A 143 17.06 19.84 -37.66
C ASP A 143 18.50 20.30 -37.36
N VAL A 144 19.15 19.63 -36.40
CA VAL A 144 20.54 19.94 -36.02
C VAL A 144 21.52 19.56 -37.14
N ALA A 145 21.26 18.50 -37.90
CA ALA A 145 22.11 18.08 -39.02
C ALA A 145 22.15 19.10 -40.17
N LEU A 146 21.13 19.97 -40.29
CA LEU A 146 21.08 21.04 -41.29
C LEU A 146 21.93 22.27 -40.91
N VAL A 147 22.30 22.44 -39.64
CA VAL A 147 23.01 23.62 -39.14
C VAL A 147 24.35 23.90 -39.86
N PRO A 148 25.21 22.91 -40.17
CA PRO A 148 26.44 23.15 -40.91
C PRO A 148 26.19 23.72 -42.31
N ALA A 149 25.20 23.20 -43.03
CA ALA A 149 24.85 23.67 -44.37
C ALA A 149 24.28 25.09 -44.35
N ILE A 150 23.43 25.41 -43.36
CA ILE A 150 22.91 26.76 -43.15
C ILE A 150 24.06 27.72 -42.84
N ARG A 151 25.00 27.32 -41.97
CA ARG A 151 26.18 28.13 -41.63
C ARG A 151 27.03 28.43 -42.88
N GLU A 152 27.26 27.44 -43.72
CA GLU A 152 28.01 27.62 -44.97
C GLU A 152 27.31 28.61 -45.92
N MET A 153 26.00 28.42 -46.13
CA MET A 153 25.20 29.30 -46.98
C MET A 153 25.20 30.75 -46.48
N VAL A 154 25.07 30.95 -45.16
CA VAL A 154 25.15 32.27 -44.52
C VAL A 154 26.54 32.88 -44.69
N GLY A 155 27.61 32.09 -44.59
CA GLY A 155 28.98 32.53 -44.86
C GLY A 155 29.17 33.03 -46.30
N GLN A 156 28.72 32.25 -47.29
CA GLN A 156 28.78 32.63 -48.69
C GLN A 156 27.96 33.91 -48.98
N LEU A 157 26.81 34.06 -48.33
CA LEU A 157 26.00 35.28 -48.47
C LEU A 157 26.72 36.51 -47.92
N MET A 158 27.41 36.38 -46.78
CA MET A 158 28.23 37.46 -46.22
C MET A 158 29.36 37.86 -47.16
N GLU A 159 30.10 36.90 -47.73
CA GLU A 159 31.17 37.20 -48.69
C GLU A 159 30.64 37.95 -49.92
N ARG A 160 29.50 37.51 -50.48
CA ARG A 160 28.87 38.20 -51.61
C ARG A 160 28.40 39.61 -51.23
N MET A 161 27.90 39.80 -50.01
CA MET A 161 27.49 41.11 -49.52
C MET A 161 28.70 42.05 -49.39
N THR A 162 29.83 41.57 -48.88
CA THR A 162 31.08 42.35 -48.83
C THR A 162 31.53 42.80 -50.22
N VAL A 163 31.43 41.93 -51.23
CA VAL A 163 31.74 42.29 -52.62
C VAL A 163 30.78 43.36 -53.15
N VAL A 164 29.48 43.26 -52.85
CA VAL A 164 28.50 44.29 -53.25
C VAL A 164 28.78 45.62 -52.55
N GLU A 165 29.09 45.61 -51.25
CA GLU A 165 29.47 46.81 -50.51
C GLU A 165 30.67 47.50 -51.15
N LEU A 166 31.69 46.74 -51.56
CA LEU A 166 32.87 47.28 -52.23
C LEU A 166 32.51 47.94 -53.57
N HIS A 167 31.70 47.27 -54.42
CA HIS A 167 31.24 47.89 -55.67
C HIS A 167 30.39 49.14 -55.43
N VAL A 168 29.57 49.18 -54.38
CA VAL A 168 28.78 50.36 -54.03
C VAL A 168 29.67 51.54 -53.65
N GLN A 169 30.81 51.30 -52.97
CA GLN A 169 31.81 52.34 -52.67
C GLN A 169 32.50 52.90 -53.93
N GLU A 170 32.55 52.14 -55.03
CA GLU A 170 33.15 52.58 -56.30
C GLU A 170 32.20 53.45 -57.15
N ILE A 171 30.89 53.41 -56.90
CA ILE A 171 29.87 54.16 -57.67
C ILE A 171 30.15 55.68 -57.74
N PRO A 172 30.52 56.38 -56.66
CA PRO A 172 30.80 57.81 -56.73
C PRO A 172 31.96 58.15 -57.67
N ALA A 173 33.02 57.33 -57.66
CA ALA A 173 34.18 57.51 -58.53
C ALA A 173 33.80 57.27 -60.00
N MET A 174 33.05 56.20 -60.28
CA MET A 174 32.53 55.94 -61.64
C MET A 174 31.61 57.07 -62.11
N LYS A 175 30.73 57.58 -61.25
CA LYS A 175 29.86 58.71 -61.56
C LYS A 175 30.67 59.96 -61.91
N GLN A 176 31.72 60.25 -61.14
CA GLN A 176 32.61 61.37 -61.43
C GLN A 176 33.34 61.21 -62.77
N GLN A 177 33.81 60.00 -63.09
CA GLN A 177 34.44 59.71 -64.38
C GLN A 177 33.47 59.91 -65.56
N ILE A 178 32.21 59.46 -65.43
CA ILE A 178 31.17 59.66 -66.44
C ILE A 178 30.88 61.16 -66.63
N GLU A 179 30.80 61.93 -65.54
CA GLU A 179 30.59 63.38 -65.62
C GLU A 179 31.73 64.08 -66.37
N GLN A 180 32.98 63.70 -66.08
CA GLN A 180 34.15 64.22 -66.79
C GLN A 180 34.13 63.88 -68.28
N LEU A 181 33.77 62.64 -68.64
CA LEU A 181 33.63 62.23 -70.04
C LEU A 181 32.51 63.00 -70.76
N SER A 182 31.38 63.22 -70.10
CA SER A 182 30.28 64.04 -70.63
C SER A 182 30.73 65.47 -70.91
N GLN A 183 31.44 66.09 -69.96
CA GLN A 183 31.99 67.44 -70.14
C GLN A 183 32.99 67.49 -71.32
N GLN A 184 33.88 66.51 -71.44
CA GLN A 184 34.81 66.41 -72.56
C GLN A 184 34.10 66.25 -73.91
N MET A 185 33.01 65.48 -73.97
CA MET A 185 32.20 65.36 -75.19
C MET A 185 31.52 66.69 -75.54
N GLU A 186 30.97 67.40 -74.56
CA GLU A 186 30.31 68.69 -74.78
C GLU A 186 31.29 69.74 -75.33
N GLU A 187 32.48 69.85 -74.74
CA GLU A 187 33.58 70.65 -75.30
C GLU A 187 33.96 70.22 -76.73
N GLY A 188 33.90 68.91 -77.01
CA GLY A 188 34.12 68.36 -78.34
C GLY A 188 33.06 68.84 -79.35
N PHE A 189 31.78 68.79 -78.99
CA PHE A 189 30.68 69.29 -79.82
C PHE A 189 30.79 70.79 -80.06
N GLU A 190 31.14 71.58 -79.06
CA GLU A 190 31.36 73.03 -79.22
C GLU A 190 32.49 73.33 -80.21
N LYS A 191 33.62 72.60 -80.12
CA LYS A 191 34.73 72.73 -81.06
C LYS A 191 34.31 72.37 -82.49
N ILE A 192 33.52 71.31 -82.67
CA ILE A 192 32.98 70.91 -83.98
C ILE A 192 32.07 72.00 -84.55
N ALA A 193 31.14 72.53 -83.74
CA ALA A 193 30.23 73.61 -84.17
C ALA A 193 31.01 74.89 -84.54
N HIS A 194 32.07 75.21 -83.79
CA HIS A 194 32.95 76.34 -84.11
C HIS A 194 33.71 76.12 -85.42
N GLN A 195 34.26 74.92 -85.63
CA GLN A 195 34.92 74.55 -86.89
C GLN A 195 33.96 74.63 -88.08
N GLU A 196 32.71 74.20 -87.92
CA GLU A 196 31.68 74.30 -88.96
C GLU A 196 31.40 75.77 -89.33
N THR A 197 31.26 76.65 -88.34
CA THR A 197 31.07 78.09 -88.55
C THR A 197 32.25 78.71 -89.31
N ILE A 198 33.50 78.35 -88.94
CA ILE A 198 34.70 78.80 -89.65
C ILE A 198 34.68 78.32 -91.11
N LEU A 199 34.35 77.05 -91.36
CA LEU A 199 34.28 76.49 -92.71
C LEU A 199 33.21 77.18 -93.56
N GLN A 200 32.03 77.47 -92.99
CA GLN A 200 30.98 78.24 -93.67
C GLN A 200 31.46 79.65 -94.05
N ALA A 201 32.14 80.36 -93.14
CA ALA A 201 32.70 81.69 -93.41
C ALA A 201 33.79 81.67 -94.49
N LEU A 202 34.68 80.67 -94.46
CA LEU A 202 35.71 80.48 -95.49
C LEU A 202 35.10 80.17 -96.86
N SER A 203 34.06 79.33 -96.91
CA SER A 203 33.31 79.03 -98.13
C SER A 203 32.68 80.30 -98.71
N LEU A 204 32.02 81.11 -97.88
CA LEU A 204 31.42 82.38 -98.30
C LEU A 204 32.47 83.34 -98.87
N ARG A 205 33.64 83.45 -98.22
CA ARG A 205 34.76 84.27 -98.68
C ARG A 205 35.36 83.76 -99.98
N SER A 206 35.46 82.44 -100.16
CA SER A 206 35.92 81.82 -101.41
C SER A 206 34.96 82.13 -102.58
N ILE A 207 33.65 82.04 -102.34
CA ILE A 207 32.62 82.45 -103.33
C ILE A 207 32.77 83.93 -103.68
N GLN A 208 32.94 84.80 -102.68
CA GLN A 208 33.14 86.23 -102.91
C GLN A 208 34.40 86.50 -103.75
N GLN A 209 35.53 85.87 -103.42
CA GLN A 209 36.76 85.98 -104.19
C GLN A 209 36.60 85.48 -105.63
N ALA A 210 35.89 84.36 -105.84
CA ALA A 210 35.60 83.84 -107.18
C ALA A 210 34.75 84.82 -108.00
N ASN A 211 33.75 85.45 -107.37
CA ASN A 211 32.95 86.50 -108.00
C ASN A 211 33.79 87.74 -108.33
N ASP A 212 34.60 88.24 -107.39
CA ASP A 212 35.47 89.41 -107.60
C ASP A 212 36.48 89.17 -108.75
N ILE A 213 37.07 87.97 -108.82
CA ILE A 213 37.93 87.55 -109.95
C ILE A 213 37.15 87.53 -111.26
N HIS A 214 35.91 87.02 -111.25
CA HIS A 214 35.05 87.01 -112.44
C HIS A 214 34.77 88.44 -112.93
N TYR A 215 34.42 89.38 -112.04
CA TYR A 215 34.22 90.80 -112.37
C TYR A 215 35.49 91.48 -112.93
N LEU A 216 36.67 91.19 -112.38
CA LEU A 216 37.94 91.71 -112.90
C LEU A 216 38.24 91.16 -114.30
N LYS A 217 37.92 89.89 -114.56
CA LYS A 217 38.16 89.22 -115.85
C LYS A 217 37.22 89.72 -116.95
N THR A 218 35.95 90.00 -116.65
CA THR A 218 35.01 90.62 -117.61
C THR A 218 35.38 92.07 -117.94
N ASN A 219 35.87 92.86 -116.98
CA ASN A 219 36.34 94.23 -117.25
C ASN A 219 37.65 94.28 -118.07
N ALA A 220 38.56 93.31 -117.88
CA ALA A 220 39.81 93.21 -118.67
C ALA A 220 39.58 92.77 -120.13
N ILE A 221 38.45 92.10 -120.43
CA ILE A 221 38.06 91.74 -121.80
C ILE A 221 37.39 92.92 -122.52
N SER A 222 36.80 93.87 -121.77
CA SER A 222 36.15 95.06 -122.34
C SER A 222 37.12 96.21 -122.71
N THR A 223 38.43 96.02 -122.55
CA THR A 223 39.49 96.99 -122.91
C THR A 223 40.37 96.54 -124.09
N LYS A 224 39.83 95.68 -124.96
CA LYS A 224 40.27 95.49 -126.35
C LYS A 224 39.16 95.90 -127.30
#